data_AF-A0A7S4JWB8-F1
#
_entry.id   AF-A0A7S4JWB8-F1
#
_cell.length_a   1.000
_cell.length_b   1.000
_cell.length_c   1.000
_cell.angle_alpha   90.00
_cell.angle_beta   90.00
_cell.angle_gamma   90.00
#
_symmetry.space_group_name_H-M   'P 1'
#
loop_
_entity.id
_entity.type
_entity.pdbx_description
1 polymer ?
#
loop_
_entity_poly.entity_id
_entity_poly.type
_entity_poly.pdbx_seq_one_letter_code
_entity_poly.pdbx_strand_id
1 'polypeptide(L)'
;GRNLETSNKEVLGGSGGILWHESTEGRLGNLLWEYAATIGLARKHGMKECVDGGWAKLLDRAFKGPFFRDCNKVQPSAVWGEAFPHRYTEFGKPPSGASVKLRGYLQSMKYFENCTDEVLQAFELKDKHQKRAEQFLQKWGVDKDGGPAVRVGVHIRDFSKENSPVPWVNTPP
;
A
#
# COMPACT_ATOMS: atom_id res chain seq x y z
N GLY A 1 -6.62 -34.19 3.54
CA GLY A 1 -6.33 -33.06 4.44
C GLY A 1 -4.84 -32.82 4.47
N ARG A 2 -4.40 -31.62 4.10
CA ARG A 2 -3.01 -31.18 4.31
C ARG A 2 -3.10 -29.90 5.16
N ASN A 3 -2.55 -29.99 6.36
CA ASN A 3 -2.54 -28.95 7.38
C ASN A 3 -1.93 -27.65 6.83
N LEU A 4 -2.71 -26.57 6.87
CA LEU A 4 -2.30 -25.20 6.56
C LEU A 4 -2.04 -24.37 7.85
N GLU A 5 -1.82 -25.02 8.99
CA GLU A 5 -1.72 -24.35 10.31
C GLU A 5 -0.31 -24.24 10.89
N THR A 6 0.75 -24.54 10.13
CA THR A 6 2.12 -24.42 10.64
C THR A 6 3.02 -23.61 9.72
N SER A 7 2.82 -22.29 9.69
CA SER A 7 3.88 -21.32 9.34
C SER A 7 3.73 -19.94 10.02
N ASN A 8 2.99 -19.82 11.12
CA ASN A 8 2.82 -18.56 11.87
C ASN A 8 3.59 -18.51 13.21
N LYS A 9 4.60 -19.37 13.38
CA LYS A 9 5.49 -19.36 14.55
C LYS A 9 6.93 -19.46 14.08
N GLU A 10 7.49 -18.32 13.67
CA GLU A 10 8.92 -17.95 13.80
C GLU A 10 9.23 -16.75 12.89
N VAL A 11 8.94 -15.52 13.35
CA VAL A 11 9.81 -14.35 13.07
C VAL A 11 9.64 -13.34 14.23
N LEU A 12 9.91 -13.76 15.47
CA LEU A 12 10.03 -12.84 16.61
C LEU A 12 11.47 -12.64 17.10
N GLY A 13 12.47 -13.11 16.35
CA GLY A 13 13.90 -13.09 16.75
C GLY A 13 14.84 -12.28 15.85
N GLY A 14 14.44 -11.09 15.39
CA GLY A 14 15.32 -10.16 14.69
C GLY A 14 15.43 -8.86 15.48
N SER A 15 16.64 -8.39 15.74
CA SER A 15 17.03 -7.20 16.51
C SER A 15 16.58 -5.84 15.91
N GLY A 16 15.65 -5.84 14.95
CA GLY A 16 15.11 -4.65 14.32
C GLY A 16 13.82 -4.17 14.98
N GLY A 17 13.68 -2.86 15.14
CA GLY A 17 12.48 -2.23 15.67
C GLY A 17 11.23 -2.45 14.81
N ILE A 18 10.09 -1.92 15.25
CA ILE A 18 8.81 -2.00 14.51
C ILE A 18 8.60 -0.70 13.75
N LEU A 19 8.32 -0.79 12.45
CA LEU A 19 8.01 0.34 11.60
C LEU A 19 6.49 0.45 11.44
N TRP A 20 5.93 1.49 12.03
CA TRP A 20 4.50 1.74 12.04
C TRP A 20 4.12 2.85 11.05
N HIS A 21 3.06 2.64 10.28
CA HIS A 21 2.45 3.71 9.49
C HIS A 21 0.96 3.79 9.79
N GLU A 22 0.54 4.96 10.26
CA GLU A 22 -0.84 5.41 10.24
C GLU A 22 -0.89 6.47 9.15
N SER A 23 -1.71 6.25 8.13
CA SER A 23 -2.16 7.40 7.37
C SER A 23 -3.65 7.61 7.60
N THR A 24 -4.00 8.88 7.55
CA THR A 24 -5.32 9.38 7.92
C THR A 24 -5.97 10.08 6.74
N GLU A 25 -5.30 10.15 5.58
CA GLU A 25 -5.65 11.07 4.52
C GLU A 25 -5.34 10.47 3.13
N GLY A 26 -6.35 10.39 2.27
CA GLY A 26 -6.16 10.06 0.85
C GLY A 26 -7.06 8.95 0.30
N ARG A 27 -7.01 8.79 -1.03
CA ARG A 27 -7.71 7.73 -1.79
C ARG A 27 -6.82 6.50 -1.93
N LEU A 28 -7.36 5.41 -2.48
CA LEU A 28 -6.66 4.12 -2.64
C LEU A 28 -5.21 4.24 -3.13
N GLY A 29 -4.93 5.09 -4.13
CA GLY A 29 -3.57 5.28 -4.64
C GLY A 29 -2.57 5.74 -3.58
N ASN A 30 -2.97 6.61 -2.64
CA ASN A 30 -2.09 7.04 -1.55
C ASN A 30 -1.77 5.87 -0.61
N LEU A 31 -2.80 5.10 -0.25
CA LEU A 31 -2.66 3.92 0.61
C LEU A 31 -1.69 2.88 0.02
N LEU A 32 -1.74 2.68 -1.30
CA LEU A 32 -0.83 1.77 -2.00
C LEU A 32 0.62 2.23 -1.91
N TRP A 33 0.87 3.52 -2.13
CA TRP A 33 2.22 4.10 -2.03
C TRP A 33 2.76 4.06 -0.61
N GLU A 34 1.95 4.45 0.39
CA GLU A 34 2.36 4.46 1.79
C GLU A 34 2.62 3.05 2.31
N TYR A 35 1.80 2.06 1.91
CA TYR A 35 2.06 0.65 2.22
C TYR A 35 3.36 0.15 1.59
N ALA A 36 3.57 0.42 0.30
CA ALA A 36 4.78 0.03 -0.41
C ALA A 36 6.03 0.63 0.26
N ALA A 37 6.01 1.92 0.58
CA ALA A 37 7.09 2.59 1.28
C ALA A 37 7.35 2.00 2.67
N THR A 38 6.29 1.64 3.41
CA THR A 38 6.40 1.03 4.73
C THR A 38 7.12 -0.32 4.66
N ILE A 39 6.74 -1.20 3.73
CA ILE A 39 7.46 -2.47 3.53
C ILE A 39 8.91 -2.20 3.11
N GLY A 40 9.12 -1.35 2.11
CA GLY A 40 10.44 -1.09 1.56
C GLY A 40 11.44 -0.59 2.58
N LEU A 41 11.04 0.40 3.38
CA LEU A 41 11.83 0.93 4.49
C LEU A 41 12.04 -0.11 5.60
N ALA A 42 11.02 -0.92 5.91
CA ALA A 42 11.17 -1.99 6.89
C ALA A 42 12.23 -3.01 6.44
N ARG A 43 12.15 -3.47 5.19
CA ARG A 43 13.11 -4.39 4.58
C ARG A 43 14.52 -3.78 4.52
N LYS A 44 14.65 -2.53 4.06
CA LYS A 44 15.93 -1.82 3.92
C LYS A 44 16.69 -1.72 5.25
N HIS A 45 15.96 -1.62 6.37
CA HIS A 45 16.55 -1.44 7.70
C HIS A 45 16.40 -2.65 8.63
N GLY A 46 15.98 -3.81 8.11
CA GLY A 46 15.78 -5.03 8.91
C GLY A 46 14.73 -4.89 10.01
N MET A 47 13.76 -3.99 9.83
CA MET A 47 12.65 -3.75 10.74
C MET A 47 11.43 -4.59 10.35
N LYS A 48 10.48 -4.71 11.28
CA LYS A 48 9.17 -5.31 10.98
C LYS A 48 8.16 -4.23 10.66
N GLU A 49 7.50 -4.35 9.53
CA GLU A 49 6.40 -3.48 9.13
C GLU A 49 5.15 -3.73 9.98
N CYS A 50 4.39 -2.66 10.16
CA CYS A 50 3.10 -2.68 10.78
C CYS A 50 2.23 -1.57 10.19
N VAL A 51 1.05 -1.93 9.70
CA VAL A 51 0.05 -0.95 9.23
C VAL A 51 -1.27 -1.09 9.98
N ASP A 52 -2.01 0.01 10.08
CA ASP A 52 -3.31 0.04 10.74
C ASP A 52 -4.24 -1.12 10.31
N GLY A 53 -4.97 -1.67 11.27
CA GLY A 53 -5.82 -2.84 11.03
C GLY A 53 -7.00 -2.54 10.10
N GLY A 54 -7.51 -1.31 10.09
CA GLY A 54 -8.55 -0.86 9.15
C GLY A 54 -8.04 -0.79 7.71
N TRP A 55 -6.80 -0.35 7.54
CA TRP A 55 -6.12 -0.25 6.26
C TRP A 55 -5.84 -1.59 5.61
N ALA A 56 -5.21 -2.48 6.38
CA ALA A 56 -4.93 -3.82 5.90
C ALA A 56 -6.22 -4.53 5.51
N LYS A 57 -7.30 -4.33 6.28
CA LYS A 57 -8.65 -4.83 5.92
C LYS A 57 -9.19 -4.22 4.63
N LEU A 58 -8.90 -2.96 4.31
CA LEU A 58 -9.34 -2.33 3.07
C LEU A 58 -8.58 -2.91 1.86
N LEU A 59 -7.25 -2.99 1.94
CA LEU A 59 -6.39 -3.57 0.90
C LEU A 59 -6.74 -5.04 0.64
N ASP A 60 -6.97 -5.81 1.71
CA ASP A 60 -7.46 -7.18 1.66
C ASP A 60 -8.72 -7.39 0.82
N ARG A 61 -9.56 -6.37 0.63
CA ARG A 61 -10.79 -6.53 -0.18
C ARG A 61 -10.48 -6.66 -1.67
N ALA A 62 -9.38 -6.06 -2.11
CA ALA A 62 -8.99 -5.93 -3.51
C ALA A 62 -7.80 -6.81 -3.89
N PHE A 63 -6.83 -6.96 -2.99
CA PHE A 63 -5.53 -7.54 -3.30
C PHE A 63 -5.24 -8.83 -2.53
N LYS A 64 -4.32 -9.65 -3.04
CA LYS A 64 -3.97 -10.95 -2.46
C LYS A 64 -3.21 -10.84 -1.13
N GLY A 65 -2.40 -9.79 -0.94
CA GLY A 65 -1.59 -9.62 0.27
C GLY A 65 -0.39 -10.58 0.32
N PRO A 66 0.20 -10.83 1.50
CA PRO A 66 -0.33 -10.51 2.83
C PRO A 66 -0.25 -9.02 3.20
N PHE A 67 -1.22 -8.57 4.01
CA PHE A 67 -1.21 -7.26 4.67
C PHE A 67 -1.14 -7.47 6.18
N PHE A 68 -0.04 -7.05 6.82
CA PHE A 68 0.23 -7.28 8.25
C PHE A 68 -0.54 -6.27 9.12
N ARG A 69 -1.23 -6.74 10.18
CA ARG A 69 -2.32 -5.97 10.84
C ARG A 69 -2.19 -5.76 12.35
N ASP A 70 -1.12 -6.18 13.01
CA ASP A 70 -1.07 -6.17 14.48
C ASP A 70 -0.28 -4.98 15.05
N CYS A 71 -0.78 -3.77 14.78
CA CYS A 71 -0.21 -2.54 15.37
C CYS A 71 -0.85 -2.16 16.69
N ASN A 72 -1.97 -2.80 17.04
CA ASN A 72 -2.74 -2.46 18.24
C ASN A 72 -1.99 -2.76 19.55
N LYS A 73 -0.86 -3.48 19.47
CA LYS A 73 0.02 -3.78 20.60
C LYS A 73 1.30 -2.94 20.62
N VAL A 74 1.48 -2.05 19.64
CA VAL A 74 2.73 -1.31 19.45
C VAL A 74 2.46 0.18 19.61
N GLN A 75 3.00 0.76 20.67
CA GLN A 75 3.07 2.22 20.80
C GLN A 75 4.40 2.68 20.20
N PRO A 76 4.41 3.55 19.16
CA PRO A 76 5.64 4.07 18.60
C PRO A 76 6.34 4.95 19.65
N SER A 77 7.63 4.67 19.91
CA SER A 77 8.47 5.44 20.82
C SER A 77 9.19 6.60 20.13
N ALA A 78 9.14 6.68 18.80
CA ALA A 78 9.69 7.78 18.02
C ALA A 78 8.92 8.02 16.72
N VAL A 79 9.10 9.19 16.12
CA VAL A 79 8.63 9.52 14.76
C VAL A 79 9.83 9.61 13.84
N TRP A 80 9.75 8.96 12.69
CA TRP A 80 10.75 8.98 11.64
C TRP A 80 10.16 9.63 10.39
N GLY A 81 10.53 10.90 10.21
CA GLY A 81 9.94 11.77 9.19
C GLY A 81 10.82 11.92 7.96
N GLU A 82 10.18 12.14 6.81
CA GLU A 82 10.84 12.55 5.59
C GLU A 82 11.45 13.95 5.76
N ALA A 83 12.74 14.11 5.44
CA ALA A 83 13.37 15.41 5.39
C ALA A 83 12.87 16.23 4.19
N PHE A 84 12.76 17.54 4.36
CA PHE A 84 12.50 18.47 3.26
C PHE A 84 13.83 18.94 2.63
N PRO A 85 13.96 18.98 1.30
CA PRO A 85 12.98 18.62 0.29
C PRO A 85 12.87 17.10 0.05
N HIS A 86 11.62 16.62 0.11
CA HIS A 86 11.21 15.21 0.04
C HIS A 86 11.73 14.46 -1.19
N ARG A 87 11.73 15.09 -2.38
CA ARG A 87 12.11 14.43 -3.64
C ARG A 87 13.56 13.96 -3.65
N TYR A 88 14.49 14.75 -3.13
CA TYR A 88 15.93 14.55 -3.32
C TYR A 88 16.63 13.95 -2.11
N THR A 89 15.96 13.91 -0.96
CA THR A 89 16.57 13.43 0.26
C THR A 89 16.23 11.96 0.47
N GLU A 90 17.24 11.15 0.78
CA GLU A 90 17.01 9.80 1.25
C GLU A 90 16.36 9.83 2.65
N PHE A 91 15.52 8.83 2.93
CA PHE A 91 15.16 8.55 4.31
C PHE A 91 16.44 8.19 5.06
N GLY A 92 16.71 8.86 6.19
CA GLY A 92 17.94 8.70 6.97
C GLY A 92 18.08 7.31 7.60
N LYS A 93 18.76 7.19 8.74
CA LYS A 93 18.68 5.96 9.53
C LYS A 93 17.49 6.05 10.50
N PRO A 94 16.72 4.98 10.71
CA PRO A 94 15.70 4.98 11.74
C PRO A 94 16.35 5.09 13.14
N PRO A 95 15.63 5.64 14.13
CA PRO A 95 16.01 5.53 15.54
C PRO A 95 16.30 4.08 15.94
N SER A 96 17.47 3.83 16.53
CA SER A 96 17.93 2.48 16.87
C SER A 96 17.07 1.84 17.97
N GLY A 97 16.71 0.57 17.79
CA GLY A 97 15.99 -0.23 18.79
C GLY A 97 14.56 0.23 19.11
N ALA A 98 14.03 1.20 18.37
CA ALA A 98 12.73 1.81 18.64
C ALA A 98 11.61 1.22 17.76
N SER A 99 10.39 1.24 18.28
CA SER A 99 9.19 1.20 17.44
C SER A 99 8.95 2.61 16.90
N VAL A 100 8.93 2.81 15.59
CA VAL A 100 8.93 4.14 14.98
C VAL A 100 7.72 4.37 14.10
N LYS A 101 7.10 5.54 14.20
CA LYS A 101 6.03 6.01 13.32
C LYS A 101 6.62 6.69 12.08
N LEU A 102 6.28 6.22 10.88
CA LEU A 102 6.58 6.93 9.63
C LEU A 102 5.74 8.20 9.49
N ARG A 103 6.36 9.25 8.95
CA ARG A 103 5.68 10.50 8.58
C ARG A 103 6.28 11.05 7.29
N GLY A 104 5.47 11.45 6.32
CA GLY A 104 5.95 12.06 5.08
C GLY A 104 5.00 11.88 3.91
N TYR A 105 5.45 12.28 2.72
CA TYR A 105 4.71 12.10 1.47
C TYR A 105 5.38 11.00 0.63
N LEU A 106 5.15 9.75 1.06
CA LEU A 106 5.93 8.58 0.64
C LEU A 106 5.54 8.00 -0.74
N GLN A 107 5.40 8.85 -1.75
CA GLN A 107 4.89 8.49 -3.09
C GLN A 107 6.00 8.32 -4.14
N SER A 108 7.04 7.57 -3.81
CA SER A 108 8.17 7.33 -4.73
C SER A 108 8.72 5.92 -4.61
N MET A 109 9.15 5.36 -5.75
CA MET A 109 9.73 4.01 -5.80
C MET A 109 11.02 3.88 -4.98
N LYS A 110 11.74 4.98 -4.73
CA LYS A 110 12.99 4.98 -3.96
C LYS A 110 12.83 4.38 -2.55
N TYR A 111 11.60 4.31 -2.03
CA TYR A 111 11.33 3.74 -0.71
C TYR A 111 11.27 2.21 -0.69
N PHE A 112 11.02 1.58 -1.83
CA PHE A 112 10.79 0.13 -1.92
C PHE A 112 11.45 -0.53 -3.12
N GLU A 113 12.36 0.16 -3.82
CA GLU A 113 13.11 -0.40 -4.94
C GLU A 113 13.82 -1.71 -4.56
N ASN A 114 14.26 -1.83 -3.30
CA ASN A 114 14.90 -3.01 -2.73
C ASN A 114 13.98 -4.24 -2.56
N CYS A 115 12.66 -4.09 -2.68
CA CYS A 115 11.68 -5.17 -2.54
C CYS A 115 10.49 -4.99 -3.50
N THR A 116 10.75 -4.47 -4.71
CA THR A 116 9.69 -4.17 -5.69
C THR A 116 8.82 -5.39 -6.00
N ASP A 117 9.43 -6.56 -6.19
CA ASP A 117 8.70 -7.80 -6.49
C ASP A 117 7.75 -8.21 -5.35
N GLU A 118 8.18 -8.06 -4.09
CA GLU A 118 7.35 -8.33 -2.91
C GLU A 118 6.13 -7.41 -2.87
N VAL A 119 6.33 -6.10 -3.14
CA VAL A 119 5.26 -5.11 -3.20
C VAL A 119 4.27 -5.43 -4.33
N LEU A 120 4.76 -5.77 -5.52
CA LEU A 120 3.91 -6.09 -6.66
C LEU A 120 3.10 -7.36 -6.42
N GLN A 121 3.71 -8.40 -5.83
CA GLN A 121 3.01 -9.63 -5.45
C GLN A 121 1.89 -9.35 -4.43
N ALA A 122 2.16 -8.53 -3.41
CA ALA A 122 1.15 -8.16 -2.42
C ALA A 122 -0.06 -7.43 -3.05
N PHE A 123 0.20 -6.62 -4.09
CA PHE A 123 -0.81 -5.88 -4.85
C PHE A 123 -1.38 -6.61 -6.07
N GLU A 124 -1.16 -7.91 -6.19
CA GLU A 124 -1.93 -8.70 -7.14
C GLU A 124 -3.41 -8.62 -6.83
N LEU A 125 -4.24 -8.32 -7.83
CA LEU A 125 -5.68 -8.31 -7.67
C LEU A 125 -6.19 -9.71 -7.33
N LYS A 126 -7.19 -9.80 -6.46
CA LYS A 126 -7.93 -11.04 -6.25
C LYS A 126 -8.63 -11.46 -7.54
N ASP A 127 -8.69 -12.77 -7.79
CA ASP A 127 -9.21 -13.36 -9.03
C ASP A 127 -10.56 -12.79 -9.47
N LYS A 128 -11.48 -12.53 -8.54
CA LYS A 128 -12.79 -11.95 -8.87
C LYS A 128 -12.69 -10.57 -9.52
N HIS A 129 -11.74 -9.74 -9.08
CA HIS A 129 -11.53 -8.40 -9.60
C HIS A 129 -10.73 -8.45 -10.89
N GLN A 130 -9.72 -9.32 -10.94
CA GLN A 130 -8.95 -9.57 -12.16
C GLN A 130 -9.87 -10.05 -13.30
N LYS A 131 -10.68 -11.08 -13.07
CA LYS A 131 -11.66 -11.58 -14.05
C LYS A 131 -12.63 -10.50 -14.51
N ARG A 132 -13.13 -9.68 -13.59
CA ARG A 132 -14.02 -8.57 -13.93
C ARG A 132 -13.34 -7.52 -14.81
N ALA A 133 -12.08 -7.19 -14.52
CA ALA A 133 -11.29 -6.27 -15.33
C ALA A 133 -11.00 -6.85 -16.71
N GLU A 134 -10.62 -8.13 -16.80
CA GLU A 134 -10.39 -8.84 -18.05
C GLU A 134 -11.65 -8.89 -18.92
N GLN A 135 -12.80 -9.23 -18.34
CA GLN A 135 -14.10 -9.21 -19.04
C GLN A 135 -14.47 -7.82 -19.54
N PHE A 136 -14.20 -6.78 -18.74
CA PHE A 136 -14.43 -5.40 -19.17
C PHE A 136 -13.56 -5.03 -20.38
N LEU A 137 -12.28 -5.41 -20.34
CA LEU A 137 -11.32 -5.13 -21.40
C LEU A 137 -11.57 -5.95 -22.67
N GLN A 138 -12.07 -7.19 -22.55
CA GLN A 138 -12.43 -8.04 -23.70
C GLN A 138 -13.46 -7.40 -24.62
N LYS A 139 -14.37 -6.57 -24.08
CA LYS A 139 -15.36 -5.81 -24.88
C LYS A 139 -14.71 -4.91 -25.95
N TRP A 140 -13.45 -4.56 -25.74
CA TRP A 140 -12.66 -3.66 -26.59
C TRP A 140 -11.42 -4.38 -27.11
N GLY A 141 -11.44 -5.71 -27.18
CA GLY A 141 -10.30 -6.55 -27.56
C GLY A 141 -10.10 -6.68 -29.08
N VAL A 142 -11.06 -6.20 -29.87
CA VAL A 142 -11.08 -6.34 -31.34
C VAL A 142 -11.18 -4.95 -31.97
N ASP A 143 -10.40 -4.71 -33.02
CA ASP A 143 -10.47 -3.49 -33.82
C ASP A 143 -11.63 -3.52 -34.83
N LYS A 144 -11.75 -2.47 -35.64
CA LYS A 144 -12.80 -2.33 -36.65
C LYS A 144 -12.74 -3.36 -37.78
N ASP A 145 -11.58 -3.99 -37.98
CA ASP A 145 -11.30 -4.94 -39.07
C ASP A 145 -11.30 -6.39 -38.56
N GLY A 146 -11.63 -6.61 -37.29
CA GLY A 146 -11.66 -7.95 -36.67
C GLY A 146 -10.32 -8.42 -36.10
N GLY A 147 -9.28 -7.57 -36.11
CA GLY A 147 -7.95 -7.84 -35.58
C GLY A 147 -7.79 -7.48 -34.09
N PRO A 148 -6.67 -7.82 -33.44
CA PRO A 148 -6.42 -7.45 -32.05
C PRO A 148 -6.35 -5.92 -31.85
N ALA A 149 -7.18 -5.36 -30.96
CA ALA A 149 -7.16 -3.93 -30.67
C ALA A 149 -5.95 -3.51 -29.82
N VAL A 150 -5.29 -2.41 -30.23
CA VAL A 150 -4.35 -1.67 -29.39
C VAL A 150 -5.12 -0.79 -28.40
N ARG A 151 -4.77 -0.87 -27.12
CA ARG A 151 -5.43 -0.13 -26.04
C ARG A 151 -4.50 0.93 -25.46
N VAL A 152 -4.97 2.18 -25.42
CA VAL A 152 -4.24 3.31 -24.80
C VAL A 152 -5.00 3.75 -23.55
N GLY A 153 -4.39 3.59 -22.38
CA GLY A 153 -4.95 4.07 -21.12
C GLY A 153 -4.65 5.54 -20.89
N VAL A 154 -5.68 6.37 -20.70
CA VAL A 154 -5.54 7.80 -20.42
C VAL A 154 -6.22 8.11 -19.08
N HIS A 155 -5.45 8.60 -18.10
CA HIS A 155 -5.98 9.06 -16.82
C HIS A 155 -5.93 10.59 -16.77
N ILE A 156 -7.10 11.23 -16.78
CA ILE A 156 -7.23 12.69 -16.67
C ILE A 156 -7.73 13.00 -15.26
N ARG A 157 -6.93 13.71 -14.47
CA ARG A 157 -7.33 14.23 -13.16
C ARG A 157 -7.77 15.68 -13.34
N ASP A 158 -9.08 15.90 -13.32
CA ASP A 158 -9.67 17.24 -13.32
C ASP A 158 -9.76 17.76 -11.88
N PHE A 159 -9.02 18.84 -11.59
CA PHE A 159 -8.97 19.48 -10.28
C PHE A 159 -10.09 20.50 -10.06
N SER A 160 -10.88 20.83 -11.10
CA SER A 160 -12.00 21.78 -10.99
C SER A 160 -13.15 21.26 -10.12
N LYS A 161 -13.22 19.94 -9.88
CA LYS A 161 -14.26 19.28 -9.07
C LYS A 161 -13.90 19.07 -7.59
N GLU A 162 -12.70 19.48 -7.16
CA GLU A 162 -12.21 19.23 -5.79
C GLU A 162 -12.85 20.18 -4.75
N ASN A 163 -13.52 21.26 -5.20
CA ASN A 163 -14.29 22.19 -4.36
C ASN A 163 -15.82 21.99 -4.39
N SER A 164 -16.34 20.92 -5.01
CA SER A 164 -17.76 20.59 -4.88
C SER A 164 -18.01 19.83 -3.58
N PRO A 165 -18.90 20.29 -2.68
CA PRO A 165 -19.25 19.54 -1.49
C PRO A 165 -19.83 18.18 -1.91
N VAL A 166 -19.20 17.10 -1.46
CA VAL A 166 -19.67 15.74 -1.68
C VAL A 166 -21.00 15.52 -0.94
N PRO A 167 -22.06 14.94 -1.56
CA PRO A 167 -23.41 14.93 -0.98
C PRO A 167 -23.65 13.85 0.09
N TRP A 168 -22.61 13.20 0.62
CA TRP A 168 -22.80 12.00 1.48
C TRP A 168 -23.09 12.30 2.96
N VAL A 169 -23.42 13.55 3.32
CA VAL A 169 -23.97 13.89 4.63
C VAL A 169 -25.39 14.41 4.45
N ASN A 170 -26.31 13.47 4.24
CA ASN A 170 -27.74 13.65 4.48
C ASN A 170 -28.35 12.27 4.70
N THR A 171 -28.10 11.68 5.87
CA THR A 171 -29.06 10.72 6.44
C THR A 171 -30.20 11.52 7.08
N PRO A 172 -31.47 11.26 6.76
CA PRO A 172 -32.60 11.97 7.37
C PRO A 172 -32.68 11.71 8.89
N PRO A 173 -33.37 12.59 9.64
CA PRO A 173 -33.49 12.52 11.10
C PRO A 173 -34.18 11.24 11.62
#